data_AF-A0A1C5KH80-F1
#
_entry.id   AF-A0A1C5KH80-F1
#
_cell.length_a   1.000
_cell.length_b   1.000
_cell.length_c   1.000
_cell.angle_alpha   90.00
_cell.angle_beta   90.00
_cell.angle_gamma   90.00
#
_symmetry.space_group_name_H-M   'P 1'
#
loop_
_entity.id
_entity.type
_entity.pdbx_description
1 polymer ?
#
loop_
_entity_poly.entity_id
_entity_poly.type
_entity_poly.pdbx_seq_one_letter_code
_entity_poly.pdbx_strand_id
1 'polypeptide(L)'
;MNRTSCNAYGNRTQTCPGCPNYCTPPQNRPVPPKYSLDLRNMNQEQLLAYINQVSFVVSDMLLYLDTHPTDREALAYCEDHIAMRNKALKEYAVLYGPITIDTSDDASSECWEWVNTPWPWEGRLK
;
A
#
# COMPACT_ATOMS: atom_id res chain seq x y z
N MET A 1 -19.42 24.10 -8.85
CA MET A 1 -18.04 24.03 -9.38
C MET A 1 -17.23 25.07 -8.64
N ASN A 2 -16.26 24.64 -7.82
CA ASN A 2 -15.07 25.42 -7.48
C ASN A 2 -14.08 24.46 -6.83
N ARG A 3 -13.20 23.91 -7.67
CA ARG A 3 -12.00 23.21 -7.23
C ARG A 3 -11.04 24.28 -6.74
N THR A 4 -10.87 24.43 -5.44
CA THR A 4 -9.76 25.24 -4.92
C THR A 4 -8.54 24.34 -4.84
N SER A 5 -7.66 24.53 -5.82
CA SER A 5 -6.30 23.99 -5.92
C SER A 5 -5.51 24.28 -4.64
N CYS A 6 -4.95 23.24 -4.02
CA CYS A 6 -3.92 23.38 -3.00
C CYS A 6 -2.58 23.62 -3.72
N ASN A 7 -2.06 24.84 -3.66
CA ASN A 7 -0.78 25.20 -4.28
C ASN A 7 0.41 24.57 -3.55
N ALA A 8 1.35 24.06 -4.33
CA ALA A 8 2.52 23.27 -3.95
C ALA A 8 3.72 24.06 -3.36
N TYR A 9 3.49 25.23 -2.75
CA TYR A 9 4.60 26.03 -2.20
C TYR A 9 4.30 26.50 -0.78
N GLY A 10 5.27 26.24 0.10
CA GLY A 10 5.16 26.30 1.54
C GLY A 10 4.91 27.69 2.15
N ASN A 11 4.69 27.62 3.45
CA ASN A 11 4.41 28.68 4.42
C ASN A 11 3.01 29.26 4.44
N ARG A 12 2.17 28.61 5.24
CA ARG A 12 1.29 29.33 6.16
C ARG A 12 1.13 28.56 7.46
N THR A 13 1.69 29.13 8.53
CA THR A 13 1.38 28.81 9.92
C THR A 13 -0.10 29.13 10.14
N GLN A 14 -0.98 28.13 10.00
CA GLN A 14 -2.35 28.23 10.46
C GLN A 14 -2.64 27.00 11.31
N THR A 15 -2.53 27.24 12.62
CA THR A 15 -2.92 26.36 13.70
C THR A 15 -4.36 25.89 13.50
N CYS A 16 -4.56 24.58 13.37
CA CYS A 16 -5.90 23.98 13.45
C CYS A 16 -6.45 24.19 14.88
N PRO A 17 -7.60 24.86 15.05
CA PRO A 17 -8.20 25.02 16.37
C PRO A 17 -8.85 23.68 16.78
N GLY A 18 -8.25 22.98 17.74
CA GLY A 18 -8.81 21.75 18.30
C GLY A 18 -7.80 20.69 18.75
N CYS A 19 -6.52 20.83 18.44
CA CYS A 19 -5.50 19.85 18.86
C CYS A 19 -4.79 20.36 20.12
N PRO A 20 -5.11 19.84 21.33
CA PRO A 20 -4.32 20.13 22.51
C PRO A 20 -2.95 19.45 22.37
N ASN A 21 -1.95 20.29 22.06
CA ASN A 21 -0.55 20.13 22.45
C ASN A 21 0.16 18.83 22.06
N TYR A 22 1.04 19.00 21.06
CA TYR A 22 2.18 18.16 20.70
C TYR A 22 1.84 16.81 20.07
N CYS A 23 1.66 16.81 18.75
CA CYS A 23 2.14 15.69 17.96
C CYS A 23 3.66 15.65 18.13
N THR A 24 4.15 14.87 19.09
CA THR A 24 5.57 14.49 19.07
C THR A 24 5.78 13.72 17.77
N PRO A 25 6.71 14.14 16.90
CA PRO A 25 7.07 13.38 15.71
C PRO A 25 7.41 11.95 16.14
N PRO A 26 6.96 10.89 15.42
CA PRO A 26 7.38 9.53 15.73
C PRO A 26 8.92 9.46 15.69
N GLN A 27 9.54 9.45 16.87
CA GLN A 27 10.99 9.43 17.01
C GLN A 27 11.50 8.06 16.53
N ASN A 28 12.40 8.08 15.54
CA ASN A 28 13.09 6.90 14.97
C ASN A 28 12.18 5.81 14.42
N ARG A 29 11.34 6.12 13.41
CA ARG A 29 10.91 5.05 12.49
C ARG A 29 12.13 4.62 11.68
N PRO A 30 12.46 3.31 11.62
CA PRO A 30 13.45 2.82 10.67
C PRO A 30 13.03 3.32 9.30
N VAL A 31 13.86 4.14 8.65
CA VAL A 31 13.66 4.46 7.24
C VAL A 31 13.65 3.10 6.55
N PRO A 32 12.53 2.69 5.91
CA PRO A 32 12.52 1.42 5.22
C PRO A 32 13.72 1.45 4.28
N PRO A 33 14.54 0.38 4.26
CA PRO A 33 15.68 0.30 3.35
C PRO A 33 15.20 0.75 1.97
N LYS A 34 16.00 1.53 1.23
CA LYS A 34 15.72 1.86 -0.16
C LYS A 34 15.57 0.53 -0.90
N TYR A 35 14.33 0.06 -0.99
CA TYR A 35 14.05 -1.30 -1.36
C TYR A 35 14.05 -1.30 -2.89
N SER A 36 15.24 -1.37 -3.48
CA SER A 36 15.35 -1.86 -4.85
C SER A 36 15.15 -3.38 -4.82
N LEU A 37 13.99 -3.84 -4.33
CA LEU A 37 13.64 -5.24 -4.48
C LEU A 37 13.15 -5.41 -5.90
N ASP A 38 13.90 -6.22 -6.65
CA ASP A 38 13.43 -6.74 -7.92
C ASP A 38 12.32 -7.75 -7.63
N LEU A 39 11.08 -7.25 -7.58
CA LEU A 39 9.87 -8.03 -7.31
C LEU A 39 9.71 -9.21 -8.29
N ARG A 40 10.28 -9.08 -9.50
CA ARG A 40 10.20 -10.11 -10.54
C ARG A 40 11.09 -11.32 -10.29
N ASN A 41 12.11 -11.17 -9.46
CA ASN A 41 13.02 -12.27 -9.14
C ASN A 41 12.60 -13.05 -7.89
N MET A 42 11.54 -12.63 -7.20
CA MET A 42 11.00 -13.35 -6.05
C MET A 42 10.26 -14.60 -6.49
N ASN A 43 10.31 -15.65 -5.68
CA ASN A 43 9.37 -16.75 -5.83
C ASN A 43 7.96 -16.35 -5.34
N GLN A 44 6.97 -17.18 -5.63
CA GLN A 44 5.57 -16.92 -5.28
C GLN A 44 5.36 -16.64 -3.78
N GLU A 45 5.96 -17.44 -2.90
CA GLU A 45 5.81 -17.31 -1.44
C GLU A 45 6.45 -16.02 -0.93
N GLN A 46 7.63 -15.65 -1.46
CA GLN A 46 8.34 -14.42 -1.11
C GLN A 46 7.57 -13.17 -1.54
N LEU A 47 7.05 -13.17 -2.77
CA LEU A 47 6.29 -12.04 -3.29
C LEU A 47 4.96 -11.88 -2.55
N LEU A 48 4.28 -12.99 -2.24
CA LEU A 48 3.08 -12.98 -1.41
C LEU A 48 3.36 -12.49 0.02
N ALA A 49 4.46 -12.93 0.64
CA ALA A 49 4.87 -12.47 1.96
C ALA A 49 5.17 -10.97 1.96
N TYR A 50 5.82 -10.45 0.92
CA TYR A 50 6.05 -9.02 0.75
C TYR A 50 4.74 -8.23 0.62
N ILE A 51 3.81 -8.70 -0.22
CA ILE A 51 2.47 -8.11 -0.35
C ILE A 51 1.76 -8.04 1.00
N ASN A 52 1.82 -9.11 1.79
CA ASN A 52 1.21 -9.16 3.13
C ASN A 52 1.87 -8.17 4.09
N GLN A 53 3.20 -8.07 4.08
CA GLN A 53 3.93 -7.13 4.93
C GLN A 53 3.56 -5.68 4.60
N VAL A 54 3.59 -5.29 3.33
CA VAL A 54 3.24 -3.93 2.91
C VAL A 54 1.75 -3.65 3.16
N SER A 55 0.87 -4.63 2.94
CA SER A 55 -0.56 -4.51 3.24
C SER A 55 -0.83 -4.25 4.72
N PHE A 56 -0.07 -4.91 5.62
CA PHE A 56 -0.16 -4.65 7.05
C PHE A 56 0.24 -3.21 7.38
N VAL A 57 1.34 -2.71 6.81
CA VAL A 57 1.79 -1.32 7.02
C VAL A 57 0.73 -0.32 6.57
N VAL A 58 0.11 -0.53 5.39
CA VAL A 58 -0.97 0.34 4.92
C VAL A 58 -2.15 0.36 5.91
N SER A 59 -2.61 -0.81 6.36
CA SER A 59 -3.71 -0.90 7.33
C SER A 59 -3.39 -0.20 8.65
N ASP A 60 -2.16 -0.36 9.16
CA ASP A 60 -1.71 0.30 10.39
C ASP A 60 -1.64 1.82 10.23
N MET A 61 -1.16 2.31 9.07
CA MET A 61 -1.12 3.74 8.78
C MET A 61 -2.51 4.36 8.64
N LEU A 62 -3.47 3.65 8.03
CA LEU A 62 -4.85 4.11 7.95
C LEU A 62 -5.47 4.26 9.34
N LEU A 63 -5.26 3.28 10.23
CA LEU A 63 -5.70 3.37 11.62
C LEU A 63 -5.06 4.54 12.37
N TYR A 64 -3.77 4.80 12.13
CA TYR A 64 -3.09 5.95 12.71
C TYR A 64 -3.71 7.28 12.21
N LEU A 65 -3.95 7.39 10.90
CA LEU A 65 -4.47 8.59 10.26
C LEU A 65 -5.91 8.93 10.68
N ASP A 66 -6.73 7.96 11.11
CA ASP A 66 -8.05 8.21 11.70
C ASP A 66 -7.97 9.14 12.92
N THR A 67 -6.86 9.08 13.66
CA THR A 67 -6.61 9.92 14.83
C THR A 67 -5.75 11.15 14.54
N HIS A 68 -4.99 11.13 13.44
CA HIS A 68 -4.04 12.19 13.04
C HIS A 68 -4.20 12.60 11.55
N PRO A 69 -5.37 13.13 11.13
CA PRO A 69 -5.68 13.34 9.71
C PRO A 69 -4.85 14.44 9.03
N THR A 70 -4.14 15.27 9.80
CA THR A 70 -3.32 16.38 9.29
C THR A 70 -1.82 16.09 9.34
N ASP A 71 -1.40 14.90 9.80
CA ASP A 71 0.01 14.51 9.81
C ASP A 71 0.50 14.25 8.38
N ARG A 72 1.23 15.23 7.83
CA ARG A 72 1.74 15.18 6.45
C ARG A 72 2.78 14.09 6.24
N GLU A 73 3.57 13.76 7.25
CA GLU A 73 4.60 12.72 7.13
C GLU A 73 3.94 11.34 7.11
N ALA A 74 2.94 11.11 7.98
CA ALA A 74 2.16 9.89 7.98
C ALA A 74 1.37 9.71 6.66
N LEU A 75 0.81 10.78 6.12
CA LEU A 75 0.12 10.75 4.82
C LEU A 75 1.08 10.35 3.69
N ALA A 76 2.22 11.04 3.55
CA ALA A 76 3.21 10.71 2.52
C ALA A 76 3.73 9.27 2.65
N TYR A 77 3.99 8.83 3.88
CA TYR A 77 4.42 7.47 4.14
C TYR A 77 3.34 6.44 3.76
N CYS A 78 2.06 6.71 4.06
CA CYS A 78 0.95 5.87 3.67
C CYS A 78 0.79 5.79 2.14
N GLU A 79 0.88 6.92 1.44
CA GLU A 79 0.82 7.00 -0.02
C GLU A 79 1.94 6.18 -0.68
N ASP A 80 3.17 6.32 -0.18
CA ASP A 80 4.32 5.53 -0.64
C ASP A 80 4.01 4.03 -0.52
N HIS A 81 3.55 3.56 0.64
CA HIS A 81 3.27 2.13 0.90
C HIS A 81 2.09 1.60 0.07
N ILE A 82 1.07 2.42 -0.18
CA ILE A 82 -0.01 2.09 -1.11
C ILE A 82 0.58 1.84 -2.51
N ALA A 83 1.48 2.70 -2.98
CA ALA A 83 2.14 2.51 -4.28
C ALA A 83 3.01 1.24 -4.31
N MET A 84 3.75 0.94 -3.24
CA MET A 84 4.53 -0.30 -3.14
C MET A 84 3.64 -1.54 -3.22
N ARG A 85 2.52 -1.53 -2.48
CA ARG A 85 1.54 -2.62 -2.45
C ARG A 85 0.95 -2.87 -3.82
N ASN A 86 0.50 -1.81 -4.49
CA ASN A 86 -0.12 -1.91 -5.81
C ASN A 86 0.87 -2.43 -6.85
N LYS A 87 2.13 -1.98 -6.80
CA LYS A 87 3.20 -2.50 -7.66
C LYS A 87 3.41 -4.00 -7.44
N ALA A 88 3.48 -4.44 -6.19
CA ALA A 88 3.69 -5.86 -5.86
C ALA A 88 2.51 -6.74 -6.28
N LEU A 89 1.27 -6.28 -6.09
CA LEU A 89 0.07 -6.99 -6.55
C LEU A 89 0.05 -7.15 -8.08
N LYS A 90 0.40 -6.09 -8.82
CA LYS A 90 0.49 -6.13 -10.28
C LYS A 90 1.55 -7.14 -10.74
N GLU A 91 2.76 -7.08 -10.19
CA GLU A 91 3.82 -8.03 -10.55
C GLU A 91 3.45 -9.47 -10.17
N TYR A 92 2.76 -9.67 -9.04
CA TYR A 92 2.25 -11.00 -8.68
C TYR A 92 1.19 -11.48 -9.67
N ALA A 93 0.24 -10.63 -10.07
CA ALA A 93 -0.78 -10.97 -11.04
C ALA A 93 -0.20 -11.39 -12.40
N VAL A 94 0.83 -10.69 -12.86
CA VAL A 94 1.55 -11.03 -14.09
C VAL A 94 2.26 -12.38 -14.01
N LEU A 95 2.84 -12.73 -12.85
CA LEU A 95 3.68 -13.92 -12.68
C LEU A 95 2.93 -15.17 -12.24
N TYR A 96 1.91 -15.01 -11.40
CA TYR A 96 1.27 -16.10 -10.64
C TYR A 96 -0.26 -16.05 -10.67
N GLY A 97 -0.85 -15.07 -11.37
CA GLY A 97 -2.28 -14.85 -11.42
C GLY A 97 -2.79 -13.91 -10.31
N PRO A 98 -3.99 -13.33 -10.48
CA PRO A 98 -4.50 -12.26 -9.63
C PRO A 98 -4.90 -12.75 -8.22
N ILE A 99 -4.52 -12.00 -7.18
CA ILE A 99 -4.95 -12.24 -5.77
C ILE A 99 -6.16 -11.37 -5.40
N THR A 100 -6.34 -10.25 -6.09
CA THR A 100 -7.46 -9.34 -5.89
C THR A 100 -8.20 -9.11 -7.20
N ILE A 101 -9.49 -8.78 -7.12
CA ILE A 101 -10.31 -8.47 -8.29
C ILE A 101 -9.74 -7.27 -9.07
N ASP A 102 -9.15 -6.30 -8.36
CA ASP A 102 -8.54 -5.09 -8.94
C ASP A 102 -7.35 -5.39 -9.85
N THR A 103 -6.74 -6.57 -9.73
CA THR A 103 -5.60 -7.00 -10.55
C THR A 103 -5.96 -8.10 -11.54
N SER A 104 -7.26 -8.40 -11.72
CA SER A 104 -7.71 -9.45 -12.63
C SER A 104 -7.31 -9.19 -14.09
N ASP A 105 -7.29 -7.92 -14.50
CA ASP A 105 -6.85 -7.50 -15.84
C ASP A 105 -5.33 -7.46 -16.02
N ASP A 106 -4.55 -7.58 -14.93
CA ASP A 106 -3.07 -7.58 -14.98
C ASP A 106 -2.50 -8.98 -15.29
N ALA A 107 -3.33 -10.01 -15.33
CA ALA A 107 -2.94 -11.37 -15.70
C ALA A 107 -2.43 -11.42 -17.15
N SER A 108 -1.38 -12.20 -17.43
CA SER A 108 -0.79 -12.30 -18.77
C SER A 108 -1.58 -13.18 -19.75
N SER A 109 -2.87 -13.39 -19.51
CA SER A 109 -3.65 -14.48 -20.09
C SER A 109 -4.94 -13.97 -20.72
N GLU A 110 -5.36 -14.60 -21.82
CA GLU A 110 -6.60 -14.26 -22.52
C GLU A 110 -7.86 -14.86 -21.83
N CYS A 111 -7.66 -15.54 -20.70
CA CYS A 111 -8.71 -16.21 -19.93
C CYS A 111 -8.93 -15.51 -18.58
N TRP A 112 -10.14 -15.63 -18.01
CA TRP A 112 -10.48 -15.12 -16.68
C TRP A 112 -9.73 -15.90 -15.58
N GLU A 113 -8.48 -15.55 -15.30
CA GLU A 113 -7.61 -16.34 -14.41
C GLU A 113 -8.04 -16.35 -12.94
N TRP A 114 -8.89 -15.41 -12.53
CA TRP A 114 -9.45 -15.35 -11.18
C TRP A 114 -10.11 -16.67 -10.73
N VAL A 115 -10.68 -17.44 -11.67
CA VAL A 115 -11.30 -18.74 -11.36
C VAL A 115 -10.36 -19.93 -11.51
N ASN A 116 -9.16 -19.73 -12.05
CA ASN A 116 -8.23 -20.81 -12.38
C ASN A 116 -7.25 -21.15 -11.25
N THR A 117 -7.07 -20.26 -10.27
CA THR A 117 -6.28 -20.55 -9.07
C THR A 117 -7.10 -21.33 -8.05
N PRO A 118 -6.52 -22.36 -7.41
CA PRO A 118 -7.22 -23.12 -6.37
C PRO A 118 -7.59 -22.18 -5.22
N TRP A 119 -8.86 -22.21 -4.82
CA TRP A 119 -9.32 -21.33 -3.76
C TRP A 119 -8.69 -21.71 -2.42
N PRO A 120 -8.44 -20.75 -1.52
CA PRO A 120 -7.86 -21.05 -0.21
C PRO A 120 -8.66 -22.07 0.61
N TRP A 121 -9.97 -22.16 0.38
CA TRP A 121 -10.88 -23.13 1.02
C TRP A 121 -11.05 -24.44 0.25
N GLU A 122 -10.58 -24.53 -1.01
CA GLU A 122 -10.66 -25.79 -1.78
C GLU A 122 -9.76 -26.87 -1.23
N GLY A 123 -8.77 -26.50 -0.39
CA GLY A 123 -7.74 -27.42 0.06
C GLY A 123 -6.89 -27.89 -1.12
N ARG A 124 -5.61 -28.17 -0.89
CA ARG A 124 -4.88 -29.00 -1.84
C ARG A 124 -5.40 -30.43 -1.70
N LEU A 125 -6.52 -30.74 -2.38
CA LEU A 125 -6.90 -32.12 -2.62
C LEU A 125 -5.76 -32.76 -3.42
N LYS A 126 -4.99 -33.61 -2.74
CA LYS A 126 -4.00 -34.50 -3.32
C LYS A 126 -4.65 -35.85 -3.56
#